data_AF-X1H270-F1
#
_entry.id   AF-X1H270-F1
#
_cell.length_a   1.000
_cell.length_b   1.000
_cell.length_c   1.000
_cell.angle_alpha   90.00
_cell.angle_beta   90.00
_cell.angle_gamma   90.00
#
_symmetry.space_group_name_H-M   'P 1'
#
loop_
_entity.id
_entity.type
_entity.pdbx_description
1 polymer ?
#
loop_
_entity_poly.entity_id
_entity_poly.type
_entity_poly.pdbx_seq_one_letter_code
_entity_poly.pdbx_strand_id
1 'polypeptide(L)'
;QSLDNFFWEKLPATDLGAAIKEVKPVGGRRKIAALTKFADKYDQPLSDWVVIGDSITDFRMLQAVEEAGGLAIAFNANEYALPYSTMGLASTLISDLTEVLEAWQKSKRGWVERVVKYKEKWGGKEERNYFHWLSGRKDIDDIIEVHKRIRRLVREEAGKLG
;
A
#
# COMPACT_ATOMS: atom_id res chain seq x y z
N GLN A 1 23.41 11.78 11.28
CA GLN A 1 24.42 12.13 12.31
C GLN A 1 23.86 12.93 13.48
N SER A 2 23.23 14.11 13.30
CA SER A 2 22.62 14.85 14.44
C SER A 2 21.48 14.08 15.14
N LEU A 3 20.62 13.44 14.35
CA LEU A 3 19.50 12.63 14.88
C LEU A 3 19.96 11.34 15.57
N ASP A 4 21.00 10.68 15.05
CA ASP A 4 21.50 9.43 15.65
C ASP A 4 22.05 9.69 17.04
N ASN A 5 22.88 10.72 17.21
CA ASN A 5 23.37 11.14 18.52
C ASN A 5 22.21 11.49 19.46
N PHE A 6 21.21 12.23 18.98
CA PHE A 6 20.05 12.57 19.79
C PHE A 6 19.27 11.31 20.25
N PHE A 7 18.88 10.42 19.35
CA PHE A 7 18.04 9.27 19.67
C PHE A 7 18.79 8.14 20.41
N TRP A 8 20.08 7.97 20.16
CA TRP A 8 20.85 6.84 20.69
C TRP A 8 21.73 7.19 21.89
N GLU A 9 22.10 8.46 22.09
CA GLU A 9 22.96 8.87 23.20
C GLU A 9 22.26 9.85 24.14
N LYS A 10 21.73 10.97 23.63
CA LYS A 10 21.19 12.04 24.48
C LYS A 10 19.82 11.73 25.08
N LEU A 11 18.87 11.30 24.26
CA LEU A 11 17.50 11.03 24.67
C LEU A 11 17.40 9.86 25.67
N PRO A 12 18.13 8.74 25.52
CA PRO A 12 18.16 7.67 26.50
C PRO A 12 18.72 8.08 27.87
N ALA A 13 19.51 9.15 27.94
CA ALA A 13 20.06 9.71 29.19
C ALA A 13 19.08 10.63 29.94
N THR A 14 17.86 10.83 29.42
CA THR A 14 16.80 11.63 30.06
C THR A 14 15.69 10.73 30.58
N ASP A 15 14.86 11.23 31.51
CA ASP A 15 13.65 10.53 31.98
C ASP A 15 12.66 10.21 30.84
N LEU A 16 12.63 11.05 29.79
CA LEU A 16 11.82 10.83 28.60
C LEU A 16 12.30 9.63 27.77
N GLY A 17 13.58 9.28 27.88
CA GLY A 17 14.17 8.11 27.24
C GLY A 17 13.57 6.78 27.73
N ALA A 18 13.15 6.73 29.00
CA ALA A 18 12.45 5.57 29.55
C ALA A 18 11.06 5.40 28.89
N ALA A 19 10.30 6.49 28.78
CA ALA A 19 8.98 6.48 28.15
C ALA A 19 9.01 6.06 26.67
N ILE A 20 10.03 6.48 25.91
CA ILE A 20 10.18 6.11 24.50
C ILE A 20 10.43 4.60 24.31
N LYS A 21 11.13 3.95 25.25
CA LYS A 21 11.36 2.49 25.20
C LYS A 21 10.06 1.69 25.35
N GLU A 22 9.04 2.27 25.99
CA GLU A 22 7.72 1.63 26.14
C GLU A 22 6.89 1.73 24.85
N VAL A 23 7.19 2.70 23.98
CA VAL A 23 6.51 2.87 22.70
C VAL A 23 6.90 1.73 21.75
N LYS A 24 5.90 0.99 21.26
CA LYS A 24 6.07 -0.08 20.27
C LYS A 24 5.57 0.40 18.89
N PRO A 25 6.40 1.09 18.09
CA PRO A 25 5.95 1.67 16.82
C PRO A 25 5.54 0.59 15.82
N VAL A 26 4.37 0.71 15.18
CA VAL A 26 3.92 -0.24 14.16
C VAL A 26 4.45 0.18 12.78
N GLY A 27 5.62 -0.35 12.42
CA GLY A 27 6.20 -0.21 11.08
C GLY A 27 5.96 -1.45 10.21
N GLY A 28 6.57 -1.48 9.01
CA GLY A 28 6.29 -2.53 8.01
C GLY A 28 6.50 -3.97 8.49
N ARG A 29 7.51 -4.24 9.34
CA ARG A 29 7.69 -5.58 9.94
C ARG A 29 6.50 -6.01 10.80
N ARG A 30 5.90 -5.08 11.54
CA ARG A 30 4.74 -5.37 12.40
C ARG A 30 3.44 -5.49 11.59
N LYS A 31 3.33 -4.81 10.44
CA LYS A 31 2.19 -5.01 9.51
C LYS A 31 2.19 -6.42 8.91
N ILE A 32 3.36 -6.94 8.50
CA ILE A 32 3.48 -8.35 8.06
C ILE A 32 3.10 -9.29 9.21
N ALA A 33 3.65 -9.08 10.42
CA ALA A 33 3.32 -9.93 11.55
C ALA A 33 1.81 -9.94 11.89
N ALA A 34 1.12 -8.81 11.70
CA ALA A 34 -0.33 -8.75 11.84
C ALA A 34 -1.03 -9.55 10.73
N LEU A 35 -0.61 -9.40 9.47
CA LEU A 35 -1.14 -10.19 8.35
C LEU A 35 -0.95 -11.70 8.57
N THR A 36 0.24 -12.14 9.00
CA THR A 36 0.50 -13.55 9.32
C THR A 36 -0.42 -14.05 10.43
N LYS A 37 -0.62 -13.28 11.50
CA LYS A 37 -1.57 -13.65 12.57
C LYS A 37 -3.01 -13.81 12.06
N PHE A 38 -3.43 -12.98 11.10
CA PHE A 38 -4.75 -13.11 10.49
C PHE A 38 -4.84 -14.36 9.61
N ALA A 39 -3.83 -14.62 8.78
CA ALA A 39 -3.75 -15.81 7.95
C ALA A 39 -3.78 -17.10 8.80
N ASP A 40 -2.99 -17.16 9.87
CA ASP A 40 -2.95 -18.29 10.81
C ASP A 40 -4.28 -18.47 11.54
N LYS A 41 -4.90 -17.36 11.98
CA LYS A 41 -6.18 -17.40 12.72
C LYS A 41 -7.34 -17.96 11.89
N TYR A 42 -7.35 -17.67 10.59
CA TYR A 42 -8.41 -18.08 9.68
C TYR A 42 -8.03 -19.29 8.81
N ASP A 43 -6.84 -19.86 9.00
CA ASP A 43 -6.30 -20.98 8.22
C ASP A 43 -6.41 -20.74 6.70
N GLN A 44 -6.03 -19.53 6.27
CA GLN A 44 -6.12 -19.12 4.86
C GLN A 44 -4.76 -18.70 4.31
N PRO A 45 -4.34 -19.24 3.15
CA PRO A 45 -3.08 -18.85 2.52
C PRO A 45 -3.13 -17.39 2.05
N LEU A 46 -1.97 -16.71 2.01
CA LEU A 46 -1.88 -15.32 1.56
C LEU A 46 -2.42 -15.07 0.13
N SER A 47 -2.50 -16.12 -0.70
CA SER A 47 -3.15 -16.10 -2.01
C SER A 47 -4.64 -15.74 -1.96
N ASP A 48 -5.30 -15.91 -0.81
CA ASP A 48 -6.71 -15.58 -0.60
C ASP A 48 -6.95 -14.18 -0.01
N TRP A 49 -5.88 -13.47 0.35
CA TRP A 49 -5.97 -12.19 1.03
C TRP A 49 -5.96 -11.00 0.07
N VAL A 50 -6.70 -9.95 0.48
CA VAL A 50 -6.61 -8.62 -0.10
C VAL A 50 -5.98 -7.69 0.93
N VAL A 51 -4.96 -6.93 0.53
CA VAL A 51 -4.34 -5.91 1.37
C VAL A 51 -4.27 -4.58 0.61
N ILE A 52 -4.39 -3.48 1.35
CA ILE A 52 -4.36 -2.12 0.79
C ILE A 52 -3.29 -1.33 1.54
N GLY A 53 -2.46 -0.59 0.79
CA GLY A 53 -1.42 0.27 1.33
C GLY A 53 -1.14 1.47 0.43
N ASP A 54 -0.37 2.42 0.94
CA ASP A 54 -0.08 3.67 0.23
C ASP A 54 1.41 4.08 0.28
N SER A 55 2.20 3.52 1.19
CA SER A 55 3.49 4.10 1.55
C SER A 55 4.57 3.07 1.91
N ILE A 56 5.74 3.59 2.30
CA ILE A 56 6.93 2.82 2.71
C ILE A 56 6.59 1.82 3.83
N THR A 57 5.65 2.14 4.74
CA THR A 57 5.33 1.20 5.82
C THR A 57 4.55 -0.03 5.33
N ASP A 58 4.00 0.00 4.12
CA ASP A 58 3.15 -1.05 3.56
C ASP A 58 3.87 -1.96 2.57
N PHE A 59 4.98 -1.51 1.95
CA PHE A 59 5.57 -2.21 0.80
C PHE A 59 5.84 -3.69 1.06
N ARG A 60 6.28 -4.05 2.28
CA ARG A 60 6.57 -5.45 2.62
C ARG A 60 5.32 -6.31 2.75
N MET A 61 4.21 -5.73 3.23
CA MET A 61 2.91 -6.40 3.29
C MET A 61 2.35 -6.58 1.89
N LEU A 62 2.44 -5.54 1.05
CA LEU A 62 2.04 -5.58 -0.36
C LEU A 62 2.83 -6.66 -1.11
N GLN A 63 4.17 -6.64 -0.98
CA GLN A 63 5.06 -7.61 -1.60
C GLN A 63 4.72 -9.05 -1.21
N ALA A 64 4.55 -9.32 0.10
CA ALA A 64 4.27 -10.67 0.58
C ALA A 64 2.95 -11.23 0.02
N VAL A 65 1.93 -10.39 -0.14
CA VAL A 65 0.65 -10.80 -0.74
C VAL A 65 0.76 -10.96 -2.25
N GLU A 66 1.49 -10.07 -2.93
CA GLU A 66 1.72 -10.16 -4.37
C GLU A 66 2.49 -11.45 -4.74
N GLU A 67 3.58 -11.75 -4.03
CA GLU A 67 4.40 -12.94 -4.24
C GLU A 67 3.62 -14.24 -3.96
N ALA A 68 2.68 -14.20 -3.02
CA ALA A 68 1.78 -15.32 -2.73
C ALA A 68 0.62 -15.45 -3.72
N GLY A 69 0.45 -14.52 -4.68
CA GLY A 69 -0.64 -14.54 -5.65
C GLY A 69 -1.98 -13.99 -5.13
N GLY A 70 -1.97 -13.29 -3.99
CA GLY A 70 -3.14 -12.58 -3.45
C GLY A 70 -3.45 -11.29 -4.21
N LEU A 71 -4.14 -10.34 -3.57
CA LEU A 71 -4.42 -9.02 -4.14
C LEU A 71 -3.82 -7.90 -3.29
N ALA A 72 -2.67 -7.38 -3.73
CA ALA A 72 -2.03 -6.21 -3.14
C ALA A 72 -2.44 -4.94 -3.89
N ILE A 73 -3.10 -4.01 -3.20
CA ILE A 73 -3.65 -2.78 -3.78
C ILE A 73 -2.88 -1.55 -3.27
N ALA A 74 -2.28 -0.80 -4.18
CA ALA A 74 -1.71 0.50 -3.92
C ALA A 74 -2.75 1.60 -4.12
N PHE A 75 -3.24 2.24 -3.04
CA PHE A 75 -4.24 3.32 -3.12
C PHE A 75 -3.59 4.70 -2.93
N ASN A 76 -3.65 5.58 -3.94
CA ASN A 76 -2.98 6.90 -3.94
C ASN A 76 -1.51 6.83 -3.45
N ALA A 77 -0.86 5.74 -3.84
CA ALA A 77 0.42 5.30 -3.28
C ALA A 77 1.63 6.07 -3.82
N ASN A 78 2.71 6.06 -3.05
CA ASN A 78 4.00 6.59 -3.48
C ASN A 78 4.84 5.54 -4.25
N GLU A 79 6.00 5.97 -4.75
CA GLU A 79 6.96 5.15 -5.51
C GLU A 79 7.49 3.93 -4.72
N TYR A 80 7.37 3.93 -3.40
CA TYR A 80 7.86 2.84 -2.57
C TYR A 80 6.86 1.70 -2.43
N ALA A 81 5.57 1.93 -2.68
CA ALA A 81 4.51 0.93 -2.55
C ALA A 81 4.05 0.37 -3.91
N LEU A 82 4.03 1.20 -4.96
CA LEU A 82 3.59 0.80 -6.30
C LEU A 82 4.34 -0.42 -6.88
N PRO A 83 5.68 -0.52 -6.83
CA PRO A 83 6.42 -1.64 -7.42
C PRO A 83 6.09 -3.02 -6.81
N TYR A 84 5.54 -3.03 -5.59
CA TYR A 84 5.28 -4.25 -4.83
C TYR A 84 3.80 -4.64 -4.80
N SER A 85 2.98 -3.97 -5.60
CA SER A 85 1.53 -4.14 -5.62
C SER A 85 1.07 -4.91 -6.86
N THR A 86 -0.04 -5.63 -6.74
CA THR A 86 -0.72 -6.28 -7.86
C THR A 86 -1.33 -5.23 -8.79
N MET A 87 -1.97 -4.22 -8.20
CA MET A 87 -2.63 -3.12 -8.90
C MET A 87 -2.51 -1.80 -8.13
N GLY A 88 -2.64 -0.70 -8.85
CA GLY A 88 -2.81 0.64 -8.32
C GLY A 88 -4.21 1.16 -8.57
N LEU A 89 -4.74 1.93 -7.61
CA LEU A 89 -5.87 2.82 -7.81
C LEU A 89 -5.48 4.22 -7.36
N ALA A 90 -5.49 5.18 -8.29
CA ALA A 90 -5.49 6.60 -7.94
C ALA A 90 -6.92 7.15 -8.05
N SER A 91 -7.48 7.58 -6.91
CA SER A 91 -8.82 8.15 -6.86
C SER A 91 -9.01 9.04 -5.63
N THR A 92 -9.86 10.07 -5.76
CA THR A 92 -10.33 10.86 -4.63
C THR A 92 -11.28 10.10 -3.69
N LEU A 93 -11.85 8.96 -4.12
CA LEU A 93 -12.77 8.15 -3.30
C LEU A 93 -12.29 6.71 -3.13
N ILE A 94 -12.23 6.24 -1.89
CA ILE A 94 -11.89 4.84 -1.56
C ILE A 94 -12.97 3.85 -2.03
N SER A 95 -14.22 4.31 -2.18
CA SER A 95 -15.34 3.49 -2.64
C SER A 95 -15.15 2.94 -4.06
N ASP A 96 -14.26 3.54 -4.85
CA ASP A 96 -13.93 3.07 -6.20
C ASP A 96 -13.24 1.70 -6.18
N LEU A 97 -12.73 1.26 -5.02
CA LEU A 97 -12.25 -0.10 -4.81
C LEU A 97 -13.37 -1.16 -4.89
N THR A 98 -14.64 -0.78 -4.71
CA THR A 98 -15.77 -1.73 -4.72
C THR A 98 -15.76 -2.60 -5.97
N GLU A 99 -15.47 -2.01 -7.13
CA GLU A 99 -15.43 -2.75 -8.40
C GLU A 99 -14.42 -3.92 -8.39
N VAL A 100 -13.23 -3.70 -7.83
CA VAL A 100 -12.17 -4.72 -7.78
C VAL A 100 -12.37 -5.71 -6.64
N LEU A 101 -12.98 -5.27 -5.53
CA LEU A 101 -13.30 -6.15 -4.40
C LEU A 101 -14.43 -7.13 -4.76
N GLU A 102 -15.47 -6.67 -5.47
CA GLU A 102 -16.51 -7.55 -6.01
C GLU A 102 -15.94 -8.51 -7.06
N ALA A 103 -15.02 -8.03 -7.91
CA ALA A 103 -14.35 -8.87 -8.88
C ALA A 103 -13.52 -9.98 -8.21
N TRP A 104 -12.81 -9.64 -7.13
CA TRP A 104 -12.03 -10.59 -6.33
C TRP A 104 -12.91 -11.69 -5.71
N GLN A 105 -14.08 -11.32 -5.16
CA GLN A 105 -15.01 -12.28 -4.56
C GLN A 105 -15.54 -13.31 -5.56
N LYS A 106 -15.73 -12.93 -6.83
CA LYS A 106 -16.28 -13.82 -7.86
C LYS A 106 -15.26 -14.83 -8.36
N SER A 107 -14.09 -14.36 -8.79
CA SER A 107 -13.13 -15.18 -9.55
C SER A 107 -11.67 -14.82 -9.26
N LYS A 108 -11.40 -14.19 -8.10
CA LYS A 108 -10.05 -13.88 -7.60
C LYS A 108 -9.24 -13.07 -8.62
N ARG A 109 -7.92 -13.31 -8.65
CA ARG A 109 -6.92 -12.51 -9.35
C ARG A 109 -7.17 -12.37 -10.86
N GLY A 110 -7.52 -13.45 -11.55
CA GLY A 110 -7.68 -13.43 -13.00
C GLY A 110 -8.84 -12.56 -13.49
N TRP A 111 -9.90 -12.41 -12.70
CA TRP A 111 -11.01 -11.52 -13.04
C TRP A 111 -10.71 -10.07 -12.69
N VAL A 112 -10.03 -9.83 -11.56
CA VAL A 112 -9.52 -8.49 -11.21
C VAL A 112 -8.59 -7.97 -12.30
N GLU A 113 -7.67 -8.79 -12.81
CA GLU A 113 -6.78 -8.41 -13.92
C GLU A 113 -7.55 -7.92 -15.14
N ARG A 114 -8.61 -8.63 -15.55
CA ARG A 114 -9.43 -8.24 -16.70
C ARG A 114 -10.15 -6.92 -16.47
N VAL A 115 -10.74 -6.73 -15.28
CA VAL A 115 -11.44 -5.49 -14.91
C VAL A 115 -10.48 -4.30 -14.89
N VAL A 116 -9.34 -4.45 -14.21
CA VAL A 116 -8.32 -3.39 -14.09
C VAL A 116 -7.77 -3.02 -15.46
N LYS A 117 -7.36 -4.01 -16.27
CA LYS A 117 -6.84 -3.75 -17.64
C LYS A 117 -7.89 -3.15 -18.57
N TYR A 118 -9.17 -3.48 -18.40
CA TYR A 118 -10.25 -2.86 -19.16
C TYR A 118 -10.41 -1.39 -18.78
N LYS A 119 -10.44 -1.07 -17.49
CA LYS A 119 -10.59 0.28 -16.96
C LYS A 119 -9.39 1.17 -17.28
N GLU A 120 -8.19 0.61 -17.19
CA GLU A 120 -6.93 1.31 -17.50
C GLU A 120 -6.94 1.91 -18.92
N LYS A 121 -7.55 1.23 -19.91
CA LYS A 121 -7.67 1.73 -21.29
C LYS A 121 -8.48 3.02 -21.42
N TRP A 122 -9.45 3.23 -20.54
CA TRP A 122 -10.31 4.41 -20.55
C TRP A 122 -9.74 5.55 -19.71
N GLY A 123 -8.71 5.27 -18.92
CA GLY A 123 -8.15 6.21 -17.96
C GLY A 123 -9.12 6.54 -16.83
N GLY A 124 -8.67 7.43 -15.94
CA GLY A 124 -9.52 8.02 -14.93
C GLY A 124 -10.27 9.25 -15.45
N LYS A 125 -11.32 9.63 -14.72
CA LYS A 125 -12.13 10.83 -14.99
C LYS A 125 -12.32 11.60 -13.70
N GLU A 126 -12.23 12.93 -13.76
CA GLU A 126 -12.50 13.81 -12.60
C GLU A 126 -11.68 13.42 -11.35
N GLU A 127 -10.39 13.15 -11.53
CA GLU A 127 -9.48 12.72 -10.45
C GLU A 127 -9.88 11.40 -9.75
N ARG A 128 -10.66 10.55 -10.44
CA ARG A 128 -11.13 9.25 -9.96
C ARG A 128 -10.87 8.12 -10.95
N ASN A 129 -10.91 6.88 -10.46
CA ASN A 129 -10.91 5.66 -11.27
C ASN A 129 -9.67 5.47 -12.17
N TYR A 130 -8.49 5.95 -11.77
CA TYR A 130 -7.25 5.60 -12.46
C TYR A 130 -6.77 4.23 -11.99
N PHE A 131 -7.23 3.18 -12.67
CA PHE A 131 -6.85 1.80 -12.42
C PHE A 131 -5.59 1.43 -13.20
N HIS A 132 -4.63 0.80 -12.53
CA HIS A 132 -3.37 0.38 -13.13
C HIS A 132 -3.06 -1.08 -12.77
N TRP A 133 -2.82 -1.93 -13.76
CA TRP A 133 -2.31 -3.28 -13.51
C TRP A 133 -0.78 -3.26 -13.40
N LEU A 134 -0.25 -3.65 -12.23
CA LEU A 134 1.16 -3.50 -11.89
C LEU A 134 1.92 -4.82 -11.87
N SER A 135 1.25 -5.95 -11.60
CA SER A 135 1.90 -7.26 -11.58
C SER A 135 2.60 -7.57 -12.91
N GLY A 136 3.91 -7.81 -12.85
CA GLY A 136 4.77 -8.08 -14.01
C GLY A 136 5.12 -6.85 -14.86
N ARG A 137 4.67 -5.65 -14.50
CA ARG A 137 5.00 -4.40 -15.20
C ARG A 137 6.37 -3.89 -14.76
N LYS A 138 7.20 -3.46 -15.73
CA LYS A 138 8.55 -2.92 -15.46
C LYS A 138 8.60 -1.41 -15.43
N ASP A 139 7.87 -0.76 -16.34
CA ASP A 139 7.81 0.69 -16.45
C ASP A 139 6.52 1.21 -15.83
N ILE A 140 6.66 2.01 -14.78
CA ILE A 140 5.56 2.56 -13.99
C ILE A 140 5.72 4.05 -13.72
N ASP A 141 6.60 4.76 -14.44
CA ASP A 141 6.93 6.15 -14.13
C ASP A 141 5.71 7.07 -14.30
N ASP A 142 4.99 6.97 -15.42
CA ASP A 142 3.74 7.71 -15.64
C ASP A 142 2.66 7.37 -14.58
N ILE A 143 2.63 6.13 -14.10
CA ILE A 143 1.69 5.69 -13.07
C ILE A 143 2.04 6.36 -11.73
N ILE A 144 3.33 6.43 -11.39
CA ILE A 144 3.81 7.11 -10.19
C ILE A 144 3.39 8.58 -10.23
N GLU A 145 3.50 9.25 -11.38
CA GLU A 145 3.09 10.65 -11.52
C GLU A 145 1.59 10.85 -11.25
N VAL A 146 0.74 10.00 -11.84
CA VAL A 146 -0.72 10.04 -11.60
C VAL A 146 -1.03 9.85 -10.12
N HIS A 147 -0.46 8.81 -9.49
CA HIS A 147 -0.69 8.52 -8.08
C HIS A 147 -0.20 9.65 -7.16
N LYS A 148 0.99 10.22 -7.41
CA LYS A 148 1.53 11.36 -6.66
C LYS A 148 0.65 12.60 -6.81
N ARG A 149 0.10 12.86 -8.01
CA ARG A 149 -0.83 13.98 -8.24
C ARG A 149 -2.09 13.84 -7.38
N ILE A 150 -2.77 12.69 -7.44
CA ILE A 150 -3.98 12.44 -6.64
C ILE A 150 -3.66 12.45 -5.14
N ARG A 151 -2.55 11.83 -4.73
CA ARG A 151 -2.08 11.84 -3.33
C ARG A 151 -1.95 13.25 -2.78
N ARG A 152 -1.36 14.17 -3.56
CA ARG A 152 -1.24 15.59 -3.17
C ARG A 152 -2.60 16.28 -3.09
N LEU A 153 -3.51 15.98 -4.02
CA LEU A 153 -4.85 16.55 -4.03
C LEU A 153 -5.64 16.19 -2.77
N VAL A 154 -5.57 14.92 -2.32
CA VAL A 154 -6.38 14.45 -1.17
C VAL A 154 -5.70 14.59 0.19
N ARG A 155 -4.40 14.88 0.23
CA ARG A 155 -3.63 15.02 1.48
C ARG A 155 -3.03 16.41 1.71
N GLU A 156 -3.16 17.32 0.75
CA GLU A 156 -2.54 18.66 0.80
C GLU A 156 -1.04 18.58 1.23
N GLU A 157 -0.63 19.32 2.26
CA GLU A 157 0.75 19.30 2.78
C GLU A 157 1.15 17.95 3.39
N ALA A 158 0.21 17.17 3.93
CA ALA A 158 0.48 15.85 4.50
C ALA A 158 0.81 14.78 3.43
N GLY A 159 0.56 15.06 2.15
CA GLY A 159 0.91 14.18 1.02
C GLY A 159 2.38 14.23 0.64
N LYS A 160 3.10 15.29 1.04
CA LYS A 160 4.55 15.48 0.79
C LYS A 160 5.43 14.81 1.84
N LEU A 161 4.85 14.40 2.97
CA LEU A 161 5.55 13.80 4.10
C LEU A 161 5.41 12.27 4.02
N GLY A 162 6.46 11.60 3.53
CA GLY A 162 6.59 10.13 3.54
C GLY A 162 5.93 9.39 2.38
#